data_AF-A0A1U8I4U9-F1
#
_entry.id   AF-A0A1U8I4U9-F1
#
_cell.length_a   1.000
_cell.length_b   1.000
_cell.length_c   1.000
_cell.angle_alpha   90.00
_cell.angle_beta   90.00
_cell.angle_gamma   90.00
#
_symmetry.space_group_name_H-M   'P 1'
#
loop_
_entity.id
_entity.type
_entity.pdbx_description
1 polymer ?
#
loop_
_entity_poly.entity_id
_entity_poly.type
_entity_poly.pdbx_seq_one_letter_code
_entity_poly.pdbx_strand_id
1 'polypeptide(L)'
;MWLLLNQHSLKKLKLKNDEVAKLDTIRLLVALAAQKQWKIHQLDVKSAFLNGFLDKEIFVEQPEGFKVVGEEDKVFKLRKALFSMQNCKATSTPVAIREKLTSQGDFEKVNESTYRSLVGCLLYLTATRPDIMFTVCLLSRFMHCCNVNHFQAVKKVLRYIKGILSFGMMFTKVDSMKHLGFAESDWAGSIDDMKSTSGYLFTIGSAIFC
;
A
#
# COMPACT_ATOMS: atom_id res chain seq x y z
N MET A 1 -14.93 30.95 1.57
CA MET A 1 -15.38 31.86 2.63
C MET A 1 -15.21 31.13 3.95
N TRP A 2 -14.19 31.48 4.72
CA TRP A 2 -13.80 30.80 5.96
C TRP A 2 -14.52 31.44 7.15
N LEU A 3 -15.12 30.65 8.03
CA LEU A 3 -15.59 31.10 9.35
C LEU A 3 -14.56 30.71 10.41
N LEU A 4 -14.05 31.74 11.09
CA LEU A 4 -13.18 31.67 12.26
C LEU A 4 -13.97 31.14 13.47
N LEU A 5 -13.46 30.10 14.14
CA LEU A 5 -13.85 29.78 15.52
C LEU A 5 -12.60 29.78 16.42
N ASN A 6 -12.71 30.50 17.53
CA ASN A 6 -11.67 30.83 18.49
C ASN A 6 -11.06 29.59 19.17
N GLN A 7 -9.74 29.52 19.21
CA GLN A 7 -8.92 28.40 19.74
C GLN A 7 -8.89 28.25 21.27
N HIS A 8 -9.73 28.95 22.05
CA HIS A 8 -9.50 29.11 23.50
C HIS A 8 -10.25 28.15 24.44
N SER A 9 -10.89 27.07 23.96
CA SER A 9 -11.70 26.20 24.84
C SER A 9 -11.51 24.69 24.70
N LEU A 10 -10.68 24.20 23.77
CA LEU A 10 -10.43 22.76 23.64
C LEU A 10 -9.24 22.36 24.52
N LYS A 11 -9.53 21.96 25.76
CA LYS A 11 -8.61 21.14 26.55
C LYS A 11 -8.17 19.97 25.66
N LYS A 12 -6.89 19.93 25.28
CA LYS A 12 -6.25 18.79 24.59
C LYS A 12 -6.37 17.56 25.47
N LEU A 13 -7.47 16.81 25.31
CA LEU A 13 -7.47 15.38 25.56
C LEU A 13 -6.48 14.79 24.54
N LYS A 14 -5.24 14.57 24.97
CA LYS A 14 -4.32 13.68 24.27
C LYS A 14 -4.91 12.28 24.33
N LEU A 15 -5.82 11.96 23.41
CA LEU A 15 -6.13 10.59 23.05
C LEU A 15 -4.86 10.05 22.38
N LYS A 16 -4.04 9.39 23.19
CA LYS A 16 -2.82 8.70 22.74
C LYS A 16 -3.24 7.36 22.13
N ASN A 17 -3.97 7.42 21.02
CA ASN A 17 -4.20 6.34 20.09
C ASN A 17 -4.35 7.03 18.72
N ASP A 18 -3.31 6.99 17.90
CA ASP A 18 -3.49 7.26 16.48
C ASP A 18 -4.30 6.06 15.95
N GLU A 19 -5.63 6.15 16.00
CA GLU A 19 -6.54 5.11 15.51
C GLU A 19 -6.46 5.07 13.99
N VAL A 20 -5.48 4.34 13.46
CA VAL A 20 -5.41 4.02 12.05
C VAL A 20 -6.42 2.91 11.79
N ALA A 21 -7.46 3.21 10.98
CA ALA A 21 -8.41 2.21 10.53
C ALA A 21 -7.66 1.05 9.86
N LYS A 22 -7.86 -0.17 10.35
CA LYS A 22 -7.26 -1.36 9.76
C LYS A 22 -7.82 -1.56 8.36
N LEU A 23 -6.95 -1.92 7.42
CA LEU A 23 -7.31 -2.12 6.01
C LEU A 23 -8.37 -3.21 5.84
N ASP A 24 -8.32 -4.26 6.66
CA ASP A 24 -9.34 -5.31 6.70
C ASP A 24 -10.72 -4.77 7.07
N THR A 25 -10.78 -3.85 8.03
CA THR A 25 -12.03 -3.17 8.43
C THR A 25 -12.59 -2.37 7.27
N ILE A 26 -11.74 -1.63 6.54
CA ILE A 26 -12.16 -0.85 5.38
C ILE A 26 -12.71 -1.76 4.28
N ARG A 27 -12.01 -2.85 3.95
CA ARG A 27 -12.47 -3.83 2.95
C ARG A 27 -13.80 -4.48 3.34
N LEU A 28 -13.96 -4.82 4.62
CA LEU A 28 -15.21 -5.36 5.15
C LEU A 28 -16.36 -4.38 4.93
N LEU A 29 -16.17 -3.11 5.32
CA LEU A 29 -17.18 -2.08 5.19
C LEU A 29 -17.57 -1.85 3.73
N VAL A 30 -16.60 -1.79 2.82
CA VAL A 30 -16.86 -1.63 1.38
C VAL A 30 -17.62 -2.83 0.82
N ALA A 31 -17.24 -4.06 1.20
CA ALA A 31 -17.95 -5.26 0.77
C ALA A 31 -19.39 -5.32 1.30
N LEU A 32 -19.60 -4.94 2.57
CA LEU A 32 -20.94 -4.86 3.15
C LEU A 32 -21.78 -3.79 2.46
N ALA A 33 -21.21 -2.63 2.17
CA ALA A 33 -21.88 -1.60 1.41
C ALA A 33 -22.24 -2.08 0.01
N ALA A 34 -21.35 -2.77 -0.69
CA ALA A 34 -21.66 -3.39 -1.99
C ALA A 34 -22.79 -4.43 -1.88
N GLN A 35 -22.74 -5.31 -0.86
CA GLN A 35 -23.77 -6.33 -0.61
C GLN A 35 -25.14 -5.72 -0.33
N LYS A 36 -25.18 -4.61 0.40
CA LYS A 36 -26.40 -3.90 0.79
C LYS A 36 -26.79 -2.77 -0.18
N GLN A 37 -26.01 -2.57 -1.25
CA GLN A 37 -26.18 -1.47 -2.21
C GLN A 37 -26.19 -0.09 -1.53
N TRP A 38 -25.37 0.08 -0.49
CA TRP A 38 -25.21 1.35 0.19
C TRP A 38 -24.29 2.29 -0.60
N LYS A 39 -24.63 3.57 -0.59
CA LYS A 39 -23.74 4.63 -1.08
C LYS A 39 -22.65 4.88 -0.04
N ILE A 40 -21.39 4.83 -0.47
CA ILE A 40 -20.24 5.16 0.37
C ILE A 40 -19.86 6.62 0.10
N HIS A 41 -19.73 7.40 1.17
CA HIS A 41 -19.17 8.74 1.13
C HIS A 41 -17.81 8.71 1.82
N GLN A 42 -16.74 8.98 1.10
CA GLN A 42 -15.37 9.00 1.64
C GLN A 42 -14.95 10.45 1.94
N LEU A 43 -14.35 10.65 3.11
CA LEU A 43 -13.73 11.92 3.50
C LEU A 43 -12.25 11.64 3.84
N ASP A 44 -11.35 12.22 3.06
CA ASP A 44 -9.90 12.13 3.27
C ASP A 44 -9.38 13.41 3.94
N VAL A 45 -8.68 13.27 5.05
CA VAL A 45 -8.01 14.40 5.72
C VAL A 45 -6.55 14.38 5.26
N LYS A 46 -6.19 15.32 4.39
CA LYS A 46 -4.81 15.46 3.89
C LYS A 46 -3.85 15.83 5.04
N SER A 47 -3.21 14.84 5.65
CA SER A 47 -2.13 15.06 6.63
C SER A 47 -0.82 14.31 6.34
N ALA A 48 -0.73 13.48 5.30
CA ALA A 48 0.46 12.67 5.04
C ALA A 48 1.29 13.19 3.84
N PHE A 49 2.38 13.89 4.13
CA PHE A 49 3.35 14.37 3.14
C PHE A 49 4.48 13.35 2.93
N LEU A 50 4.55 12.72 1.75
CA LEU A 50 5.72 11.96 1.29
C LEU A 50 6.63 12.88 0.44
N ASN A 51 7.46 13.68 1.13
CA ASN A 51 8.28 14.75 0.53
C ASN A 51 9.54 14.27 -0.16
N GLY A 52 9.80 14.80 -1.35
CA GLY A 52 11.05 14.74 -2.10
C GLY A 52 10.83 15.33 -3.49
N PHE A 53 11.90 15.63 -4.18
CA PHE A 53 11.87 16.57 -5.30
C PHE A 53 11.96 15.83 -6.65
N LEU A 54 11.38 16.43 -7.69
CA LEU A 54 11.47 15.99 -9.08
C LEU A 54 12.42 16.89 -9.86
N ASP A 55 13.36 16.29 -10.61
CA ASP A 55 14.23 17.03 -11.53
C ASP A 55 13.55 17.38 -12.87
N LYS A 56 12.38 16.80 -13.15
CA LYS A 56 11.61 17.04 -14.39
C LYS A 56 10.17 17.38 -14.09
N GLU A 57 9.63 18.33 -14.84
CA GLU A 57 8.21 18.67 -14.78
C GLU A 57 7.41 17.58 -15.50
N ILE A 58 6.64 16.81 -14.73
CA ILE A 58 5.72 15.82 -15.27
C ILE A 58 4.31 16.37 -15.04
N PHE A 59 3.47 16.35 -16.06
CA PHE A 59 2.06 16.73 -15.95
C PHE A 59 1.19 15.47 -16.07
N VAL A 60 0.10 15.40 -15.31
CA VAL A 60 -0.82 14.27 -15.25
C VAL A 60 -2.23 14.79 -15.51
N GLU A 61 -2.99 14.10 -16.34
CA GLU A 61 -4.40 14.43 -16.56
C GLU A 61 -5.20 14.35 -15.25
N GLN A 62 -6.31 15.09 -15.19
CA GLN A 62 -7.20 15.04 -14.03
C GLN A 62 -7.83 13.64 -13.93
N PRO A 63 -7.68 12.96 -12.79
CA PRO A 63 -8.23 11.63 -12.62
C PRO A 63 -9.75 11.63 -12.75
N GLU A 64 -10.29 10.52 -13.25
CA GLU A 64 -11.72 10.34 -13.45
C GLU A 64 -12.47 10.48 -12.12
N GLY A 65 -13.51 11.32 -12.08
CA GLY A 65 -14.22 11.71 -10.85
C GLY A 65 -13.63 12.91 -10.09
N PHE A 66 -12.52 13.48 -10.56
CA PHE A 66 -11.89 14.67 -9.97
C PHE A 66 -11.73 15.84 -10.97
N LYS A 67 -12.38 15.76 -12.14
CA LYS A 67 -12.39 16.82 -13.15
C LYS A 67 -13.08 18.07 -12.59
N VAL A 68 -12.37 19.19 -12.57
CA VAL A 68 -12.91 20.47 -12.13
C VAL A 68 -13.72 21.08 -13.27
N VAL A 69 -15.02 21.28 -13.04
CA VAL A 69 -15.94 21.87 -14.02
C VAL A 69 -15.44 23.25 -14.45
N GLY A 70 -15.34 23.48 -15.76
CA GLY A 70 -14.82 24.73 -16.35
C GLY A 70 -13.29 24.81 -16.45
N GLU A 71 -12.57 23.80 -15.96
CA GLU A 71 -11.11 23.71 -15.99
C GLU A 71 -10.66 22.33 -16.51
N GLU A 72 -11.47 21.72 -17.36
CA GLU A 72 -11.28 20.34 -17.83
C GLU A 72 -9.98 20.15 -18.62
N ASP A 73 -9.51 21.22 -19.27
CA ASP A 73 -8.26 21.23 -20.06
C ASP A 73 -7.00 21.36 -19.18
N LYS A 74 -7.14 21.58 -17.86
CA LYS A 74 -5.99 21.72 -16.96
C LYS A 74 -5.44 20.36 -16.55
N VAL A 75 -4.13 20.34 -16.29
CA VAL A 75 -3.36 19.16 -15.88
C VAL A 75 -2.68 19.39 -14.52
N PHE A 76 -2.47 18.34 -13.75
CA PHE A 76 -1.73 18.39 -12.49
C PHE A 76 -0.22 18.27 -12.73
N LYS A 77 0.56 19.25 -12.27
CA LYS A 77 2.02 19.12 -12.21
C LYS A 77 2.42 18.17 -11.09
N LEU A 78 2.94 17.00 -11.44
CA LEU A 78 3.55 16.07 -10.51
C LEU A 78 4.80 16.73 -9.92
N ARG A 79 4.78 16.95 -8.60
CA ARG A 79 5.90 17.55 -7.86
C ARG A 79 6.96 16.55 -7.40
N LYS A 80 6.64 15.25 -7.39
CA LYS A 80 7.58 14.17 -7.04
C LYS A 80 7.32 12.86 -7.80
N ALA A 81 8.38 12.24 -8.35
CA ALA A 81 8.41 10.87 -8.82
C ALA A 81 9.32 10.13 -7.85
N LEU A 82 8.74 9.26 -7.04
CA LEU A 82 9.42 8.80 -5.84
C LEU A 82 10.63 7.89 -6.13
N PHE A 83 10.68 7.19 -7.28
CA PHE A 83 11.64 6.09 -7.49
C PHE A 83 12.14 5.87 -8.93
N SER A 84 11.85 6.76 -9.88
CA SER A 84 12.36 6.71 -11.27
C SER A 84 12.19 5.36 -12.01
N MET A 85 11.09 4.65 -11.78
CA MET A 85 10.78 3.33 -12.39
C MET A 85 9.68 3.35 -13.46
N GLN A 86 9.35 4.52 -14.01
CA GLN A 86 8.27 4.69 -14.98
C GLN A 86 8.44 3.87 -16.27
N ASN A 87 9.70 3.69 -16.71
CA ASN A 87 10.09 3.00 -17.95
C ASN A 87 10.60 1.56 -17.71
N CYS A 88 10.36 1.00 -16.52
CA CYS A 88 10.80 -0.36 -16.24
C CYS A 88 9.97 -1.40 -17.03
N LYS A 89 10.60 -2.52 -17.42
CA LYS A 89 9.89 -3.65 -18.02
C LYS A 89 9.02 -4.32 -16.96
N ALA A 90 7.76 -4.62 -17.27
CA ALA A 90 6.90 -5.35 -16.34
C ALA A 90 7.46 -6.75 -15.99
N THR A 91 7.03 -7.31 -14.87
CA THR A 91 7.28 -8.71 -14.49
C THR A 91 5.97 -9.34 -14.01
N SER A 92 5.80 -10.65 -14.18
CA SER A 92 4.56 -11.36 -13.84
C SER A 92 4.46 -11.78 -12.37
N THR A 93 5.58 -11.78 -11.64
CA THR A 93 5.63 -12.22 -10.23
C THR A 93 6.32 -11.19 -9.33
N PRO A 94 5.78 -10.88 -8.14
CA PRO A 94 6.38 -9.89 -7.23
C PRO A 94 7.70 -10.36 -6.61
N VAL A 95 7.85 -11.65 -6.32
CA VAL A 95 9.07 -12.30 -5.79
C VAL A 95 9.29 -13.65 -6.48
N ALA A 96 10.54 -14.11 -6.60
CA ALA A 96 10.81 -15.47 -7.09
C ALA A 96 10.51 -16.49 -5.98
N ILE A 97 9.87 -17.60 -6.34
CA ILE A 97 9.29 -18.63 -5.45
C ILE A 97 10.30 -19.29 -4.48
N ARG A 98 11.60 -18.98 -4.54
CA ARG A 98 12.67 -19.55 -3.69
C ARG A 98 13.73 -18.55 -3.23
N GLU A 99 13.46 -17.25 -3.41
CA GLU A 99 14.42 -16.21 -3.06
C GLU A 99 14.38 -15.98 -1.55
N LYS A 100 15.28 -16.62 -0.80
CA LYS A 100 15.43 -16.38 0.63
C LYS A 100 16.29 -15.14 0.84
N LEU A 101 15.70 -14.13 1.46
CA LEU A 101 16.36 -12.87 1.80
C LEU A 101 17.09 -13.03 3.14
N THR A 102 18.28 -12.44 3.24
CA THR A 102 19.10 -12.46 4.45
C THR A 102 19.81 -11.13 4.62
N SER A 103 19.91 -10.70 5.88
CA SER A 103 20.73 -9.57 6.30
C SER A 103 22.16 -9.96 6.66
N GLN A 104 22.45 -11.26 6.73
CA GLN A 104 23.76 -11.80 7.11
C GLN A 104 24.67 -11.95 5.89
N GLY A 105 25.88 -11.39 5.94
CA GLY A 105 26.90 -11.53 4.91
C GLY A 105 27.46 -10.20 4.40
N ASP A 106 28.50 -10.28 3.57
CA ASP A 106 29.18 -9.12 2.97
C ASP A 106 28.41 -8.60 1.74
N PHE A 107 27.23 -8.05 1.99
CA PHE A 107 26.46 -7.35 0.97
C PHE A 107 26.68 -5.84 1.06
N GLU A 108 26.72 -5.19 -0.10
CA GLU A 108 26.71 -3.73 -0.16
C GLU A 108 25.41 -3.18 0.47
N LYS A 109 25.58 -2.20 1.36
CA LYS A 109 24.46 -1.55 2.05
C LYS A 109 23.76 -0.58 1.11
N VAL A 110 22.45 -0.50 1.23
CA VAL A 110 21.63 0.48 0.51
C VAL A 110 21.22 1.59 1.47
N ASN A 111 20.96 2.79 0.95
CA ASN A 111 20.42 3.89 1.75
C ASN A 111 19.09 3.49 2.40
N GLU A 112 19.10 3.35 3.72
CA GLU A 112 17.95 2.94 4.52
C GLU A 112 16.77 3.91 4.42
N SER A 113 17.03 5.21 4.29
CA SER A 113 15.96 6.22 4.16
C SER A 113 15.15 6.02 2.88
N THR A 114 15.85 5.83 1.75
CA THR A 114 15.21 5.54 0.46
C THR A 114 14.46 4.20 0.51
N TYR A 115 15.08 3.17 1.06
CA TYR A 115 14.45 1.85 1.20
C TYR A 115 13.19 1.90 2.07
N ARG A 116 13.28 2.50 3.26
CA ARG A 116 12.15 2.68 4.19
C ARG A 116 11.02 3.47 3.58
N SER A 117 11.34 4.56 2.89
CA SER A 117 10.31 5.37 2.19
C SER A 117 9.59 4.53 1.13
N LEU A 118 10.33 3.76 0.33
CA LEU A 118 9.77 2.92 -0.72
C LEU A 118 8.89 1.80 -0.16
N VAL A 119 9.39 1.04 0.81
CA VAL A 119 8.62 -0.03 1.44
C VAL A 119 7.42 0.54 2.20
N GLY A 120 7.54 1.72 2.81
CA GLY A 120 6.42 2.43 3.42
C GLY A 120 5.31 2.77 2.43
N CYS A 121 5.64 3.26 1.24
CA CYS A 121 4.66 3.48 0.17
C CYS A 121 4.01 2.17 -0.28
N LEU A 122 4.77 1.09 -0.40
CA LEU A 122 4.23 -0.22 -0.79
C LEU A 122 3.33 -0.81 0.30
N LEU A 123 3.65 -0.62 1.59
CA LEU A 123 2.80 -1.02 2.70
C LEU A 123 1.45 -0.30 2.67
N TYR A 124 1.42 0.96 2.24
CA TYR A 124 0.15 1.64 2.02
C TYR A 124 -0.62 1.02 0.84
N LEU A 125 0.08 0.65 -0.23
CA LEU A 125 -0.53 0.03 -1.41
C LEU A 125 -1.11 -1.37 -1.15
N THR A 126 -0.61 -2.10 -0.15
CA THR A 126 -1.18 -3.43 0.20
C THR A 126 -2.66 -3.33 0.55
N ALA A 127 -3.15 -2.17 0.99
CA ALA A 127 -4.57 -1.85 1.19
C ALA A 127 -5.45 -2.23 0.02
N THR A 128 -5.04 -1.87 -1.19
CA THR A 128 -5.80 -2.11 -2.42
C THR A 128 -5.22 -3.25 -3.24
N ARG A 129 -4.03 -3.74 -2.88
CA ARG A 129 -3.28 -4.78 -3.59
C ARG A 129 -2.86 -5.90 -2.62
N PRO A 130 -3.78 -6.81 -2.22
CA PRO A 130 -3.44 -7.93 -1.34
C PRO A 130 -2.44 -8.92 -1.97
N ASP A 131 -2.36 -8.94 -3.30
CA ASP A 131 -1.46 -9.82 -4.07
C ASP A 131 0.03 -9.51 -3.88
N ILE A 132 0.40 -8.28 -3.51
CA ILE A 132 1.79 -7.92 -3.15
C ILE A 132 2.07 -8.03 -1.65
N MET A 133 1.04 -8.27 -0.84
CA MET A 133 1.11 -8.10 0.62
C MET A 133 2.18 -8.96 1.26
N PHE A 134 2.21 -10.27 0.96
CA PHE A 134 3.21 -11.19 1.49
C PHE A 134 4.64 -10.68 1.24
N THR A 135 4.91 -10.29 -0.02
CA THR A 135 6.23 -9.82 -0.44
C THR A 135 6.62 -8.52 0.29
N VAL A 136 5.70 -7.55 0.36
CA VAL A 136 5.96 -6.26 0.99
C VAL A 136 6.16 -6.41 2.50
N CYS A 137 5.37 -7.26 3.16
CA CYS A 137 5.50 -7.58 4.58
C CYS A 137 6.79 -8.36 4.89
N LEU A 138 7.30 -9.16 3.94
CA LEU A 138 8.63 -9.77 4.07
C LEU A 138 9.73 -8.70 3.98
N LEU A 139 9.64 -7.80 3.00
CA LEU A 139 10.64 -6.75 2.76
C LEU A 139 10.68 -5.70 3.87
N SER A 140 9.57 -5.46 4.57
CA SER A 140 9.51 -4.50 5.70
C SER A 140 10.37 -4.93 6.90
N ARG A 141 10.67 -6.22 7.05
CA ARG A 141 11.54 -6.74 8.13
C ARG A 141 12.96 -6.17 8.03
N PHE A 142 13.41 -5.84 6.82
CA PHE A 142 14.77 -5.36 6.54
C PHE A 142 14.88 -3.83 6.50
N MET A 143 13.91 -3.09 7.04
CA MET A 143 13.91 -1.61 7.01
C MET A 143 15.13 -0.95 7.69
N HIS A 144 15.80 -1.65 8.61
CA HIS A 144 16.95 -1.15 9.37
C HIS A 144 18.28 -1.86 9.00
N CYS A 145 18.23 -2.78 8.03
CA CYS A 145 19.36 -3.61 7.65
C CYS A 145 19.30 -3.98 6.15
N CYS A 146 18.82 -3.05 5.32
CA CYS A 146 18.63 -3.30 3.89
C CYS A 146 19.97 -3.38 3.13
N ASN A 147 20.04 -4.30 2.17
CA ASN A 147 21.19 -4.46 1.28
C ASN A 147 20.73 -4.43 -0.19
N VAL A 148 21.67 -4.59 -1.12
CA VAL A 148 21.38 -4.55 -2.56
C VAL A 148 20.34 -5.59 -2.97
N ASN A 149 20.36 -6.80 -2.40
CA ASN A 149 19.38 -7.85 -2.73
C ASN A 149 17.98 -7.46 -2.26
N HIS A 150 17.85 -6.92 -1.04
CA HIS A 150 16.58 -6.37 -0.55
C HIS A 150 16.05 -5.29 -1.50
N PHE A 151 16.90 -4.36 -1.94
CA PHE A 151 16.48 -3.28 -2.83
C PHE A 151 16.11 -3.77 -4.24
N GLN A 152 16.81 -4.77 -4.76
CA GLN A 152 16.44 -5.43 -6.02
C GLN A 152 15.07 -6.11 -5.93
N ALA A 153 14.78 -6.79 -4.81
CA ALA A 153 13.47 -7.38 -4.57
C ALA A 153 12.36 -6.32 -4.51
N VAL A 154 12.59 -5.18 -3.84
CA VAL A 154 11.60 -4.08 -3.84
C VAL A 154 11.40 -3.49 -5.25
N LYS A 155 12.47 -3.33 -6.05
CA LYS A 155 12.35 -2.91 -7.46
C LYS A 155 11.54 -3.91 -8.29
N LYS A 156 11.65 -5.20 -8.01
CA LYS A 156 10.85 -6.25 -8.67
C LYS A 156 9.36 -6.11 -8.36
N VAL A 157 8.99 -5.76 -7.13
CA VAL A 157 7.60 -5.43 -6.76
C VAL A 157 7.07 -4.25 -7.59
N LEU A 158 7.87 -3.18 -7.74
CA LEU A 158 7.48 -2.04 -8.58
C LEU A 158 7.29 -2.44 -10.05
N ARG A 159 8.16 -3.30 -10.59
CA ARG A 159 7.99 -3.86 -11.95
C ARG A 159 6.73 -4.70 -12.08
N TYR A 160 6.35 -5.42 -11.03
CA TYR A 160 5.14 -6.24 -11.03
C TYR A 160 3.89 -5.34 -11.04
N ILE A 161 3.87 -4.33 -10.16
CA ILE A 161 2.79 -3.33 -10.11
C ILE A 161 2.63 -2.63 -11.46
N LYS A 162 3.73 -2.31 -12.14
CA LYS A 162 3.71 -1.70 -13.49
C LYS A 162 2.94 -2.56 -14.50
N GLY A 163 3.02 -3.88 -14.39
CA GLY A 163 2.32 -4.82 -15.28
C GLY A 163 0.82 -4.94 -15.02
N ILE A 164 0.36 -4.53 -13.83
CA ILE A 164 -1.02 -4.75 -13.37
C ILE A 164 -1.75 -3.44 -13.03
N LEU A 165 -1.28 -2.30 -13.53
CA LEU A 165 -1.88 -0.98 -13.26
C LEU A 165 -3.37 -0.89 -13.65
N SER A 166 -3.81 -1.69 -14.62
CA SER A 166 -5.21 -1.76 -15.08
C SER A 166 -6.10 -2.65 -14.20
N PHE A 167 -5.54 -3.37 -13.23
CA PHE A 167 -6.30 -4.30 -12.38
C PHE A 167 -6.66 -3.65 -11.04
N GLY A 168 -7.91 -3.79 -10.63
CA GLY A 168 -8.42 -3.34 -9.35
C GLY A 168 -9.15 -4.44 -8.57
N MET A 169 -9.41 -4.20 -7.29
CA MET A 169 -10.33 -5.03 -6.51
C MET A 169 -11.77 -4.60 -6.81
N MET A 170 -12.62 -5.56 -7.16
CA MET A 170 -14.04 -5.31 -7.44
C MET A 170 -14.88 -5.94 -6.33
N PHE A 171 -15.65 -5.12 -5.63
CA PHE A 171 -16.63 -5.58 -4.64
C PHE A 171 -18.00 -5.66 -5.30
N THR A 172 -18.65 -6.81 -5.18
CA THR A 172 -19.94 -7.08 -5.82
C THR A 172 -20.89 -7.72 -4.82
N LYS A 173 -22.19 -7.57 -5.08
CA LYS A 173 -23.21 -8.29 -4.33
C LYS A 173 -23.12 -9.77 -4.69
N VAL A 174 -23.04 -10.62 -3.67
CA VAL A 174 -23.00 -12.08 -3.81
C VAL A 174 -24.29 -12.67 -3.22
N ASP A 175 -24.84 -13.71 -3.85
CA ASP A 175 -26.10 -14.32 -3.40
C ASP A 175 -25.98 -14.98 -2.01
N SER A 176 -24.82 -15.60 -1.72
CA SER A 176 -24.53 -16.21 -0.43
C SER A 176 -23.27 -15.63 0.21
N MET A 177 -23.42 -15.07 1.42
CA MET A 177 -22.29 -14.58 2.23
C MET A 177 -21.62 -15.74 2.97
N LYS A 178 -20.86 -16.56 2.23
CA LYS A 178 -20.05 -17.63 2.83
C LYS A 178 -18.77 -17.07 3.43
N HIS A 179 -18.43 -17.54 4.62
CA HIS A 179 -17.14 -17.31 5.23
C HIS A 179 -16.21 -18.47 4.87
N LEU A 180 -15.09 -18.17 4.24
CA LEU A 180 -14.03 -19.13 3.93
C LEU A 180 -12.72 -18.62 4.54
N GLY A 181 -11.94 -19.51 5.12
CA GLY A 181 -10.69 -19.17 5.79
C GLY A 181 -9.60 -20.15 5.42
N PHE A 182 -8.44 -19.61 5.09
CA PHE A 182 -7.20 -20.34 4.92
C PHE A 182 -6.19 -19.77 5.92
N ALA A 183 -5.43 -20.64 6.55
CA ALA A 183 -4.32 -20.26 7.41
C ALA A 183 -3.15 -21.18 7.09
N GLU A 184 -1.97 -20.58 6.95
CA GLU A 184 -0.73 -21.29 6.66
C GLU A 184 0.37 -20.71 7.53
N SER A 185 1.33 -21.56 7.89
CA SER A 185 2.53 -21.14 8.60
C SER A 185 3.72 -21.92 8.08
N ASP A 186 4.84 -21.23 7.90
CA ASP A 186 6.12 -21.90 7.71
C ASP A 186 6.76 -22.27 9.06
N TRP A 187 7.67 -23.24 9.05
CA TRP A 187 8.49 -23.58 10.21
C TRP A 187 9.90 -23.04 10.00
N ALA A 188 10.31 -22.10 10.86
CA ALA A 188 11.62 -21.47 10.81
C ALA A 188 12.02 -20.97 9.41
N GLY A 189 11.08 -20.33 8.69
CA GLY A 189 11.30 -19.89 7.31
C GLY A 189 12.37 -18.81 7.14
N SER A 190 12.60 -18.00 8.18
CA SER A 190 13.65 -16.96 8.20
C SER A 190 15.03 -17.55 8.41
N ILE A 191 15.98 -17.25 7.51
CA ILE A 191 17.38 -17.68 7.66
C ILE A 191 18.06 -16.93 8.81
N ASP A 192 17.69 -15.66 9.04
CA ASP A 192 18.44 -14.78 9.93
C ASP A 192 18.20 -15.07 11.41
N ASP A 193 16.96 -15.40 11.76
CA ASP A 193 16.51 -15.53 13.16
C ASP A 193 15.64 -16.76 13.41
N MET A 194 15.51 -17.66 12.42
CA MET A 194 14.71 -18.88 12.49
C MET A 194 13.24 -18.63 12.88
N LYS A 195 12.74 -17.40 12.70
CA LYS A 195 11.34 -17.09 12.95
C LYS A 195 10.46 -17.67 11.86
N SER A 196 9.30 -18.16 12.29
CA SER A 196 8.21 -18.56 11.43
C SER A 196 7.42 -17.35 10.90
N THR A 197 6.93 -17.46 9.68
CA THR A 197 5.92 -16.58 9.09
C THR A 197 4.59 -17.33 9.09
N SER A 198 3.59 -16.77 9.75
CA SER A 198 2.20 -17.19 9.58
C SER A 198 1.45 -16.19 8.68
N GLY A 199 0.49 -16.71 7.93
CA GLY A 199 -0.41 -15.92 7.10
C GLY A 199 -1.81 -16.50 7.19
N TYR A 200 -2.80 -15.64 6.99
CA TYR A 200 -4.18 -16.06 6.88
C TYR A 200 -4.84 -15.31 5.72
N LEU A 201 -5.87 -15.94 5.16
CA LEU A 201 -6.71 -15.37 4.13
C LEU A 201 -8.14 -15.76 4.45
N PHE A 202 -8.93 -14.80 4.93
CA PHE A 202 -10.36 -14.99 5.12
C PHE A 202 -11.12 -14.25 4.02
N THR A 203 -12.25 -14.79 3.60
CA THR A 203 -13.16 -14.15 2.65
C THR A 203 -14.57 -14.17 3.18
N ILE A 204 -15.29 -13.06 3.05
CA ILE A 204 -16.73 -12.95 3.36
C ILE A 204 -17.40 -12.25 2.18
N GLY A 205 -18.24 -12.96 1.44
CA GLY A 205 -18.82 -12.42 0.20
C GLY A 205 -17.72 -12.09 -0.81
N SER A 206 -17.67 -10.84 -1.28
CA SER A 206 -16.60 -10.34 -2.17
C SER A 206 -15.42 -9.70 -1.40
N ALA A 207 -15.40 -9.76 -0.07
CA ALA A 207 -14.34 -9.17 0.76
C ALA A 207 -13.21 -10.17 1.01
N ILE A 208 -11.99 -9.67 1.12
CA ILE A 208 -10.78 -10.42 1.50
C ILE A 208 -10.14 -9.75 2.72
N PHE A 209 -9.70 -10.57 3.68
CA PHE A 209 -8.98 -10.19 4.91
C PHE A 209 -7.69 -10.98 5.01
N CYS A 210 -6.58 -10.31 5.31
CA CYS A 210 -5.27 -10.93 5.32
C CYS A 210 -4.24 -10.12 6.11
#